data_AF-A0A538MVT9-F1
#
_entry.id   AF-A0A538MVT9-F1
#
_cell.length_a   1.000
_cell.length_b   1.000
_cell.length_c   1.000
_cell.angle_alpha   90.00
_cell.angle_beta   90.00
_cell.angle_gamma   90.00
#
_symmetry.space_group_name_H-M   'P 1'
#
loop_
_entity.id
_entity.type
_entity.pdbx_description
1 polymer ?
#
loop_
_entity_poly.entity_id
_entity_poly.type
_entity_poly.pdbx_seq_one_letter_code
_entity_poly.pdbx_strand_id
1 'polypeptide(L)'
;MTVLSTPASTYQLLALCDGWLNTGDLGVVDRNGYVYLTGRAKDLIIRGGHNIDPRVIEDGLLSHPAVRAAAAVGRPDRHSGEVPVADVVPADPDRFDEAELHAWATTAIGEPAARPKRIHPIPEVPMTAVGKQFKPALVAAAARSVADALAEAGIAVREVSASHRDGRLVVTVTGGEPDKVREAVAGFPLTIATTP
;
A
#
# COMPACT_ATOMS: atom_id res chain seq x y z
N MET A 1 22.51 -2.81 14.25
CA MET A 1 22.66 -3.72 13.10
C MET A 1 22.39 -5.13 13.58
N THR A 2 21.15 -5.61 13.40
CA THR A 2 20.82 -7.03 13.58
C THR A 2 19.70 -7.37 12.59
N VAL A 3 20.03 -8.28 11.68
CA VAL A 3 19.13 -8.95 10.74
C VAL A 3 18.40 -10.04 11.52
N LEU A 4 17.08 -10.18 11.36
CA LEU A 4 16.39 -11.44 11.68
C LEU A 4 15.52 -11.84 10.50
N SER A 5 15.99 -12.89 9.83
CA SER A 5 15.34 -13.61 8.75
C SER A 5 14.49 -14.77 9.30
N THR A 6 13.37 -15.03 8.60
CA THR A 6 12.62 -16.30 8.44
C THR A 6 11.62 -16.78 9.53
N PRO A 7 10.57 -17.56 9.17
CA PRO A 7 9.19 -17.08 9.17
C PRO A 7 8.20 -17.96 9.97
N ALA A 8 7.11 -17.39 10.49
CA ALA A 8 5.86 -18.12 10.73
C ALA A 8 4.72 -17.14 11.03
N SER A 9 3.86 -16.95 10.03
CA SER A 9 2.50 -16.48 10.20
C SER A 9 1.80 -17.36 11.24
N THR A 10 1.23 -16.77 12.31
CA THR A 10 -0.20 -16.81 12.72
C THR A 10 -0.30 -16.12 14.11
N TYR A 11 -1.15 -15.10 14.25
CA TYR A 11 -1.45 -14.34 15.49
C TYR A 11 -0.29 -13.62 16.22
N GLN A 12 0.06 -12.41 15.75
CA GLN A 12 0.83 -11.43 16.53
C GLN A 12 0.03 -10.13 16.69
N LEU A 13 -0.99 -10.16 17.56
CA LEU A 13 -1.66 -8.95 18.03
C LEU A 13 -1.47 -8.70 19.54
N LEU A 14 -0.86 -9.62 20.28
CA LEU A 14 -0.45 -9.45 21.69
C LEU A 14 0.78 -10.34 21.99
N ALA A 15 1.88 -10.15 21.27
CA ALA A 15 3.14 -10.80 21.66
C ALA A 15 3.83 -9.91 22.69
N LEU A 16 3.86 -10.38 23.94
CA LEU A 16 4.82 -9.87 24.92
C LEU A 16 6.21 -10.30 24.44
N CYS A 17 7.01 -9.36 23.97
CA CYS A 17 8.41 -9.58 23.65
C CYS A 17 9.21 -9.17 24.89
N ASP A 18 9.79 -10.15 25.59
CA ASP A 18 10.57 -9.92 26.82
C ASP A 18 9.83 -9.09 27.89
N GLY A 19 8.53 -9.36 28.06
CA GLY A 19 7.68 -8.66 29.03
C GLY A 19 7.12 -7.32 28.54
N TRP A 20 7.44 -6.88 27.32
CA TRP A 20 6.93 -5.66 26.71
C TRP A 20 5.85 -5.94 25.67
N LEU A 21 4.77 -5.15 25.70
CA LEU A 21 3.73 -5.22 24.68
C LEU A 21 4.23 -4.61 23.37
N ASN A 22 4.34 -5.43 22.33
CA ASN A 22 4.59 -4.93 20.98
C ASN A 22 3.30 -4.33 20.40
N THR A 23 3.19 -3.00 20.43
CA THR A 23 2.04 -2.26 19.88
C THR A 23 1.99 -2.30 18.35
N GLY A 24 3.14 -2.55 17.70
CA GLY A 24 3.30 -2.43 16.26
C GLY A 24 3.36 -0.99 15.75
N ASP A 25 3.32 0.01 16.64
CA ASP A 25 3.49 1.43 16.30
C ASP A 25 4.98 1.79 16.30
N LEU A 26 5.39 2.59 15.32
CA LEU A 26 6.72 3.18 15.24
C LEU A 26 6.70 4.54 15.94
N GLY A 27 7.81 4.90 16.57
CA GLY A 27 7.94 6.24 17.15
C GLY A 27 9.37 6.63 17.43
N VAL A 28 9.56 7.94 17.64
CA VAL A 28 10.83 8.54 18.05
C VAL A 28 10.66 9.19 19.40
N VAL A 29 11.73 9.19 20.20
CA VAL A 29 11.77 9.90 21.49
C VAL A 29 12.72 11.08 21.35
N ASP A 30 12.24 12.28 21.69
CA ASP A 30 13.09 13.46 21.65
C ASP A 30 13.99 13.59 22.90
N ARG A 31 14.82 14.64 22.91
CA ARG A 31 15.77 14.95 23.98
C ARG A 31 15.09 15.23 25.33
N ASN A 32 13.80 15.53 25.32
CA ASN A 32 12.99 15.92 26.46
C ASN A 32 12.13 14.74 26.96
N GLY A 33 12.22 13.57 26.31
CA GLY A 33 11.49 12.37 26.68
C GLY A 33 10.07 12.28 26.11
N TYR A 34 9.70 13.15 25.16
CA TYR A 34 8.41 13.05 24.47
C TYR A 34 8.46 11.98 23.38
N VAL A 35 7.40 11.18 23.30
CA VAL A 35 7.25 10.11 22.30
C VAL A 35 6.35 10.62 21.17
N TYR A 36 6.84 10.52 19.94
CA TYR A 36 6.10 10.86 18.72
C TYR A 36 5.84 9.59 17.93
N LEU A 37 4.58 9.28 17.64
CA LEU A 37 4.20 8.12 16.83
C LEU A 37 4.39 8.44 15.34
N THR A 38 5.34 7.78 14.70
CA THR A 38 5.74 8.04 13.32
C THR A 38 5.04 7.13 12.31
N GLY A 39 4.42 6.03 12.72
CA GLY A 39 3.69 5.16 11.80
C GLY A 39 3.42 3.79 12.42
N ARG A 40 3.22 2.76 11.59
CA ARG A 40 3.13 1.38 12.06
C ARG A 40 4.07 0.48 11.28
N ALA A 41 4.71 -0.44 11.99
CA ALA A 41 5.71 -1.34 11.42
C ALA A 41 5.16 -2.22 10.29
N LYS A 42 3.87 -2.57 10.34
CA LYS A 42 3.18 -3.39 9.34
C LYS A 42 2.69 -2.59 8.12
N ASP A 43 2.71 -1.26 8.20
CA ASP A 43 2.21 -0.38 7.14
C ASP A 43 3.38 0.16 6.27
N LEU A 44 4.63 -0.25 6.56
CA LEU A 44 5.81 0.11 5.77
C LEU A 44 5.82 -0.55 4.39
N ILE A 45 6.25 0.21 3.38
CA ILE A 45 6.48 -0.30 2.02
C ILE A 45 7.92 -0.82 1.93
N ILE A 46 8.09 -2.08 1.56
CA ILE A 46 9.41 -2.74 1.56
C ILE A 46 9.94 -2.85 0.12
N ARG A 47 10.71 -1.83 -0.30
CA ARG A 47 11.25 -1.73 -1.66
C ARG A 47 12.74 -2.05 -1.70
N GLY A 48 13.11 -3.20 -2.26
CA GLY A 48 14.50 -3.60 -2.46
C GLY A 48 15.30 -3.64 -1.15
N GLY A 49 14.66 -4.06 -0.06
CA GLY A 49 15.25 -4.06 1.29
C GLY A 49 15.24 -2.71 2.02
N HIS A 50 14.67 -1.66 1.42
CA HIS A 50 14.50 -0.36 2.05
C HIS A 50 13.06 -0.20 2.57
N ASN A 51 12.94 0.32 3.79
CA ASN A 51 11.65 0.57 4.42
C ASN A 51 11.22 2.01 4.13
N ILE A 52 10.13 2.16 3.39
CA ILE A 52 9.55 3.46 3.04
C ILE A 52 8.28 3.66 3.88
N ASP A 53 8.21 4.79 4.57
CA ASP A 53 7.00 5.21 5.28
C ASP A 53 6.00 5.81 4.26
N PRO A 54 4.78 5.24 4.13
CA PRO A 54 3.72 5.81 3.28
C PRO A 54 3.47 7.30 3.53
N ARG A 55 3.64 7.79 4.77
CA ARG A 55 3.39 9.19 5.12
C ARG A 55 4.24 10.16 4.33
N VAL A 56 5.49 9.82 4.03
CA VAL A 56 6.38 10.67 3.21
C VAL A 56 5.78 10.89 1.81
N ILE A 57 5.08 9.89 1.31
CA ILE A 57 4.41 9.93 0.01
C ILE A 57 3.11 10.71 0.12
N GLU A 58 2.30 10.40 1.14
CA GLU A 58 1.02 11.06 1.40
C GLU A 58 1.21 12.56 1.61
N ASP A 59 2.12 12.97 2.48
CA ASP A 59 2.43 14.39 2.76
C ASP A 59 2.94 15.11 1.49
N GLY A 60 3.79 14.44 0.70
CA GLY A 60 4.28 14.97 -0.56
C GLY A 60 3.15 15.22 -1.57
N LEU A 61 2.19 14.30 -1.68
CA LEU A 61 1.02 14.45 -2.55
C LEU A 61 0.01 15.46 -2.00
N LEU A 62 -0.25 15.46 -0.69
CA LEU A 62 -1.16 16.39 0.00
C LEU A 62 -0.68 17.84 -0.05
N SER A 63 0.61 18.08 -0.29
CA SER A 63 1.13 19.43 -0.53
C SER A 63 0.71 20.02 -1.87
N HIS A 64 0.16 19.23 -2.80
CA HIS A 64 -0.35 19.71 -4.08
C HIS A 64 -1.77 20.27 -3.93
N PRO A 65 -2.09 21.48 -4.44
CA PRO A 65 -3.40 22.10 -4.25
C PRO A 65 -4.57 21.34 -4.89
N ALA A 66 -4.30 20.52 -5.92
CA ALA A 66 -5.31 19.68 -6.55
C ALA A 66 -5.59 18.36 -5.81
N VAL A 67 -4.94 18.09 -4.66
CA VAL A 67 -5.13 16.85 -3.89
C VAL A 67 -5.81 17.17 -2.56
N ARG A 68 -6.98 16.56 -2.33
CA ARG A 68 -7.76 16.70 -1.10
C ARG A 68 -7.39 15.65 -0.07
N ALA A 69 -7.10 14.43 -0.52
CA ALA A 69 -6.67 13.31 0.32
C ALA A 69 -5.71 12.41 -0.47
N ALA A 70 -4.79 11.74 0.23
CA ALA A 70 -3.90 10.75 -0.35
C ALA A 70 -3.77 9.55 0.59
N ALA A 71 -3.60 8.36 0.02
CA ALA A 71 -3.27 7.14 0.74
C ALA A 71 -2.22 6.36 -0.05
N ALA A 72 -1.05 6.12 0.53
CA ALA A 72 0.03 5.39 -0.14
C ALA A 72 0.13 3.95 0.37
N VAL A 73 0.37 3.01 -0.53
CA VAL A 73 0.52 1.59 -0.22
C VAL A 73 1.61 0.94 -1.06
N GLY A 74 2.15 -0.16 -0.56
CA GLY A 74 3.08 -1.00 -1.31
C GLY A 74 2.32 -1.83 -2.34
N ARG A 75 2.56 -1.57 -3.62
CA ARG A 75 2.17 -2.49 -4.69
C ARG A 75 3.26 -3.54 -4.84
N PRO A 76 2.93 -4.82 -4.89
CA PRO A 76 3.95 -5.82 -5.12
C PRO A 76 4.67 -5.66 -6.45
N ASP A 77 5.96 -5.99 -6.47
CA ASP A 77 6.83 -5.85 -7.63
C ASP A 77 7.84 -7.00 -7.73
N ARG A 78 7.94 -7.61 -8.91
CA ARG A 78 8.80 -8.78 -9.15
C ARG A 78 10.29 -8.55 -8.90
N HIS A 79 10.77 -7.31 -9.02
CA HIS A 79 12.19 -6.98 -8.86
C HIS A 79 12.50 -6.38 -7.50
N SER A 80 11.58 -5.57 -6.99
CA SER A 80 11.79 -4.73 -5.82
C SER A 80 11.08 -5.26 -4.57
N GLY A 81 10.35 -6.37 -4.66
CA GLY A 81 9.45 -6.83 -3.60
C GLY A 81 8.17 -6.00 -3.59
N GLU A 82 8.28 -4.71 -3.28
CA GLU A 82 7.20 -3.72 -3.39
C GLU A 82 7.67 -2.44 -4.08
N VAL A 83 6.74 -1.73 -4.70
CA VAL A 83 6.89 -0.36 -5.21
C VAL A 83 5.73 0.49 -4.70
N PRO A 84 5.95 1.76 -4.33
CA PRO A 84 4.84 2.59 -3.87
C PRO A 84 3.84 2.88 -4.98
N VAL A 85 2.56 2.87 -4.62
CA VAL A 85 1.45 3.44 -5.38
C VAL A 85 0.61 4.30 -4.44
N ALA A 86 -0.16 5.22 -5.00
CA ALA A 86 -1.00 6.10 -4.21
C ALA A 86 -2.42 6.17 -4.77
N ASP A 87 -3.41 6.10 -3.89
CA ASP A 87 -4.76 6.57 -4.18
C ASP A 87 -4.86 8.04 -3.79
N VAL A 88 -5.50 8.87 -4.62
CA VAL A 88 -5.68 10.30 -4.35
C VAL A 88 -7.12 10.72 -4.60
N VAL A 89 -7.62 11.62 -3.77
CA VAL A 89 -8.91 12.27 -3.98
C VAL A 89 -8.64 13.65 -4.55
N PRO A 90 -8.99 13.92 -5.82
CA PRO A 90 -8.83 15.23 -6.39
C PRO A 90 -9.65 16.29 -5.63
N ALA A 91 -9.10 17.49 -5.48
CA ALA A 91 -9.83 18.63 -4.97
C ALA A 91 -10.98 19.02 -5.92
N ASP A 92 -10.71 18.95 -7.24
CA ASP A 92 -11.66 19.11 -8.33
C ASP A 92 -11.43 17.98 -9.35
N PRO A 93 -12.32 16.96 -9.40
CA PRO A 93 -12.17 15.84 -10.33
C PRO A 93 -12.15 16.23 -11.81
N ASP A 94 -12.85 17.30 -12.21
CA ASP A 94 -12.95 17.73 -13.61
C ASP A 94 -11.67 18.43 -14.10
N ARG A 95 -10.79 18.82 -13.17
CA ARG A 95 -9.52 19.52 -13.45
C ARG A 95 -8.29 18.72 -13.02
N PHE A 96 -8.48 17.47 -12.65
CA PHE A 96 -7.39 16.64 -12.16
C PHE A 96 -6.52 16.14 -13.32
N ASP A 97 -5.23 16.46 -13.29
CA ASP A 97 -4.23 15.93 -14.21
C ASP A 97 -3.27 14.99 -13.46
N GLU A 98 -3.35 13.70 -13.80
CA GLU A 98 -2.51 12.66 -13.21
C GLU A 98 -1.02 12.85 -13.58
N ALA A 99 -0.73 13.31 -14.80
CA ALA A 99 0.64 13.52 -15.25
C ALA A 99 1.28 14.71 -14.54
N GLU A 100 0.53 15.79 -14.33
CA GLU A 100 0.96 16.94 -13.51
C GLU A 100 1.30 16.49 -12.09
N LEU A 101 0.43 15.70 -11.46
CA LEU A 101 0.66 15.24 -10.10
C LEU A 101 1.86 14.27 -10.02
N HIS A 102 2.06 13.42 -11.03
CA HIS A 102 3.26 12.60 -11.13
C HIS A 102 4.53 13.45 -11.22
N ALA A 103 4.52 14.53 -12.00
CA ALA A 103 5.64 15.47 -12.08
C ALA A 103 5.88 16.15 -10.72
N TRP A 104 4.83 16.63 -10.05
CA TRP A 104 4.91 17.20 -8.70
C TRP A 104 5.53 16.23 -7.69
N ALA A 105 5.12 14.95 -7.72
CA ALA A 105 5.66 13.94 -6.82
C ALA A 105 7.18 13.79 -6.97
N THR A 106 7.76 14.04 -8.15
CA THR A 106 9.23 13.98 -8.33
C THR A 106 9.99 15.08 -7.60
N THR A 107 9.34 16.20 -7.31
CA THR A 107 9.94 17.34 -6.60
C THR A 107 9.55 17.37 -5.13
N ALA A 108 8.31 17.01 -4.80
CA ALA A 108 7.79 17.04 -3.44
C ALA A 108 8.25 15.83 -2.60
N ILE A 109 8.51 14.68 -3.23
CA ILE A 109 8.99 13.48 -2.54
C ILE A 109 10.49 13.34 -2.77
N GLY A 110 11.25 13.72 -1.73
CA GLY A 110 12.71 13.78 -1.76
C GLY A 110 13.38 12.43 -2.03
N GLU A 111 12.82 11.34 -1.48
CA GLU A 111 13.35 9.99 -1.68
C GLU A 111 12.87 9.42 -3.03
N PRO A 112 13.77 9.16 -4.01
CA PRO A 112 13.38 8.64 -5.32
C PRO A 112 12.71 7.26 -5.25
N ALA A 113 13.05 6.46 -4.24
CA ALA A 113 12.46 5.15 -4.01
C ALA A 113 11.01 5.23 -3.48
N ALA A 114 10.63 6.34 -2.84
CA ALA A 114 9.28 6.57 -2.31
C ALA A 114 8.30 7.13 -3.35
N ARG A 115 8.79 7.64 -4.49
CA ARG A 115 7.92 8.21 -5.53
C ARG A 115 6.96 7.16 -6.09
N PRO A 116 5.63 7.43 -6.12
CA PRO A 116 4.65 6.48 -6.62
C PRO A 116 4.90 6.08 -8.06
N LYS A 117 4.80 4.78 -8.35
CA LYS A 117 4.81 4.24 -9.72
C LYS A 117 3.48 4.46 -10.45
N ARG A 118 2.40 4.60 -9.69
CA ARG A 118 1.04 4.88 -10.16
C ARG A 118 0.33 5.77 -9.15
N ILE A 119 -0.52 6.64 -9.65
CA ILE A 119 -1.42 7.46 -8.84
C ILE A 119 -2.84 7.21 -9.35
N HIS A 120 -3.74 6.78 -8.47
CA HIS A 120 -5.12 6.46 -8.83
C HIS A 120 -6.06 7.54 -8.29
N PRO A 121 -6.70 8.33 -9.15
CA PRO A 121 -7.78 9.20 -8.71
C PRO A 121 -8.98 8.37 -8.25
N ILE A 122 -9.44 8.61 -7.03
CA ILE A 122 -10.61 7.96 -6.42
C ILE A 122 -11.57 9.02 -5.85
N PRO A 123 -12.89 8.74 -5.76
CA PRO A 123 -13.85 9.73 -5.27
C PRO A 123 -13.68 10.06 -3.78
N GLU A 124 -13.23 9.09 -2.98
CA GLU A 124 -12.98 9.25 -1.54
C GLU A 124 -11.97 8.21 -1.05
N VAL A 125 -11.14 8.57 -0.06
CA VAL A 125 -10.31 7.58 0.65
C VAL A 125 -11.20 6.89 1.69
N PRO A 126 -11.34 5.55 1.69
CA PRO A 126 -12.16 4.87 2.68
C PRO A 126 -11.63 5.05 4.11
N MET A 127 -12.38 5.74 4.95
CA MET A 127 -12.03 6.02 6.36
C MET A 127 -12.83 5.17 7.35
N THR A 128 -12.33 5.08 8.58
CA THR A 128 -13.00 4.41 9.72
C THR A 128 -14.04 5.38 10.26
N ALA A 129 -15.01 4.88 11.04
CA ALA A 129 -15.93 5.71 11.81
C ALA A 129 -15.26 6.69 12.81
N VAL A 130 -13.94 6.58 13.02
CA VAL A 130 -13.13 7.45 13.90
C VAL A 130 -12.04 8.22 13.11
N GLY A 131 -12.20 8.38 11.79
CA GLY A 131 -11.35 9.24 10.96
C GLY A 131 -9.93 8.72 10.70
N LYS A 132 -9.61 7.50 11.15
CA LYS A 132 -8.38 6.79 10.76
C LYS A 132 -8.60 6.11 9.42
N GLN A 133 -7.60 6.07 8.54
CA GLN A 133 -7.65 5.27 7.31
C GLN A 133 -8.07 3.82 7.64
N PHE A 134 -9.12 3.32 6.97
CA PHE A 134 -9.74 2.04 7.29
C PHE A 134 -9.29 0.96 6.33
N LYS A 135 -9.23 -0.27 6.85
CA LYS A 135 -8.83 -1.47 6.12
C LYS A 135 -9.63 -1.81 4.84
N PRO A 136 -10.82 -1.24 4.52
CA PRO A 136 -11.42 -1.32 3.18
C PRO A 136 -10.66 -0.57 2.09
N ALA A 137 -9.90 0.49 2.43
CA ALA A 137 -9.05 1.22 1.46
C ALA A 137 -7.92 0.33 0.94
N LEU A 138 -7.23 -0.36 1.84
CA LEU A 138 -6.17 -1.32 1.52
C LEU A 138 -6.69 -2.48 0.65
N VAL A 139 -7.93 -2.90 0.90
CA VAL A 139 -8.62 -3.93 0.12
C VAL A 139 -8.88 -3.45 -1.30
N ALA A 140 -9.48 -2.27 -1.47
CA ALA A 140 -9.76 -1.71 -2.79
C ALA A 140 -8.47 -1.41 -3.58
N ALA A 141 -7.43 -0.89 -2.91
CA ALA A 141 -6.13 -0.63 -3.51
C ALA A 141 -5.42 -1.91 -3.94
N ALA A 142 -5.52 -3.00 -3.17
CA ALA A 142 -4.97 -4.30 -3.55
C ALA A 142 -5.69 -4.92 -4.75
N ALA A 143 -7.02 -4.80 -4.82
CA ALA A 143 -7.78 -5.25 -5.98
C ALA A 143 -7.38 -4.47 -7.25
N ARG A 144 -7.28 -3.13 -7.17
CA ARG A 144 -6.80 -2.28 -8.27
C ARG A 144 -5.38 -2.65 -8.70
N SER A 145 -4.48 -2.81 -7.74
CA SER A 145 -3.07 -3.19 -7.99
C SER A 145 -2.96 -4.51 -8.76
N VAL A 146 -3.79 -5.50 -8.44
CA VAL A 146 -3.84 -6.77 -9.17
C VAL A 146 -4.48 -6.60 -10.54
N ALA A 147 -5.55 -5.82 -10.67
CA ALA A 147 -6.17 -5.52 -11.95
C ALA A 147 -5.19 -4.85 -12.93
N ASP A 148 -4.41 -3.87 -12.45
CA ASP A 148 -3.39 -3.18 -13.25
C ASP A 148 -2.29 -4.13 -13.72
N ALA A 149 -1.82 -5.01 -12.84
CA ALA A 149 -0.79 -5.98 -13.19
C ALA A 149 -1.27 -6.96 -14.27
N LEU A 150 -2.52 -7.39 -14.18
CA LEU A 150 -3.14 -8.25 -15.19
C LEU A 150 -3.33 -7.51 -16.53
N ALA A 151 -3.72 -6.24 -16.48
CA ALA A 151 -3.83 -5.39 -17.66
C ALA A 151 -2.47 -5.15 -18.35
N GLU A 152 -1.42 -4.87 -17.57
CA GLU A 152 -0.03 -4.72 -18.07
C GLU A 152 0.49 -6.02 -18.70
N ALA A 153 0.05 -7.18 -18.21
CA ALA A 153 0.36 -8.50 -18.76
C ALA A 153 -0.54 -8.89 -19.96
N GLY A 154 -1.51 -8.06 -20.36
CA GLY A 154 -2.44 -8.35 -21.44
C GLY A 154 -3.45 -9.45 -21.12
N ILE A 155 -3.73 -9.70 -19.84
CA ILE A 155 -4.63 -10.76 -19.37
C ILE A 155 -6.01 -10.16 -19.12
N ALA A 156 -6.97 -10.52 -19.96
CA ALA A 156 -8.36 -10.15 -19.77
C ALA A 156 -8.99 -10.97 -18.62
N VAL A 157 -9.55 -10.27 -17.64
CA VAL A 157 -10.29 -10.85 -16.52
C VAL A 157 -11.65 -10.15 -16.41
N ARG A 158 -12.65 -10.85 -15.88
CA ARG A 158 -14.02 -10.32 -15.72
C ARG A 158 -14.11 -9.42 -14.51
N GLU A 159 -13.46 -9.80 -13.41
CA GLU A 159 -13.55 -9.09 -12.15
C GLU A 159 -12.30 -9.31 -11.30
N VAL A 160 -11.90 -8.29 -10.56
CA VAL A 160 -10.90 -8.39 -9.49
C VAL A 160 -11.49 -7.76 -8.25
N SER A 161 -11.64 -8.55 -7.19
CA SER A 161 -12.12 -8.10 -5.90
C SER A 161 -11.10 -8.46 -4.83
N ALA A 162 -11.13 -7.79 -3.69
CA ALA A 162 -10.33 -8.19 -2.55
C ALA A 162 -11.18 -8.23 -1.29
N SER A 163 -10.77 -9.05 -0.34
CA SER A 163 -11.43 -9.17 0.95
C SER A 163 -10.43 -9.63 2.00
N HIS A 164 -10.70 -9.37 3.28
CA HIS A 164 -9.97 -10.03 4.34
C HIS A 164 -10.61 -11.40 4.61
N ARG A 165 -9.84 -12.49 4.53
CA ARG A 165 -10.23 -13.82 5.01
C ARG A 165 -9.22 -14.29 6.04
N ASP A 166 -9.69 -14.68 7.22
CA ASP A 166 -8.85 -15.14 8.34
C ASP A 166 -7.68 -14.21 8.68
N GLY A 167 -7.94 -12.90 8.64
CA GLY A 167 -6.94 -11.86 8.92
C GLY A 167 -5.91 -11.63 7.80
N ARG A 168 -6.02 -12.31 6.66
CA ARG A 168 -5.19 -12.11 5.47
C ARG A 168 -5.96 -11.39 4.38
N LEU A 169 -5.27 -10.50 3.66
CA LEU A 169 -5.80 -9.91 2.45
C LEU A 169 -5.76 -10.93 1.32
N VAL A 170 -6.93 -11.24 0.77
CA VAL A 170 -7.14 -12.17 -0.35
C VAL A 170 -7.71 -11.40 -1.51
N VAL A 171 -7.03 -11.42 -2.66
CA VAL A 171 -7.54 -10.89 -3.92
C VAL A 171 -8.14 -12.05 -4.72
N THR A 172 -9.40 -11.93 -5.11
CA THR A 172 -10.10 -12.88 -5.96
C THR A 172 -10.14 -12.33 -7.37
N VAL A 173 -9.59 -13.09 -8.31
CA VAL A 173 -9.64 -12.80 -9.74
C VAL A 173 -10.66 -13.77 -10.37
N THR A 174 -11.56 -13.22 -11.16
CA THR A 174 -12.60 -13.99 -11.84
C THR A 174 -12.45 -13.88 -13.35
N GLY A 175 -12.43 -15.02 -14.02
CA GLY A 175 -12.06 -15.12 -15.43
C GLY A 175 -10.54 -15.03 -15.65
N GLY A 176 -10.13 -15.18 -16.92
CA GLY A 176 -8.72 -15.34 -17.29
C GLY A 176 -8.22 -16.77 -17.08
N GLU A 177 -7.15 -17.14 -17.79
CA GLU A 177 -6.53 -18.44 -17.65
C GLU A 177 -5.79 -18.52 -16.30
N PRO A 178 -6.16 -19.43 -15.37
CA PRO A 178 -5.66 -19.42 -13.99
C PRO A 178 -4.13 -19.42 -13.88
N ASP A 179 -3.44 -20.12 -14.77
CA ASP A 179 -1.98 -20.22 -14.73
C ASP A 179 -1.32 -18.91 -15.21
N LYS A 180 -1.88 -18.24 -16.23
CA LYS A 180 -1.42 -16.91 -16.65
C LYS A 180 -1.69 -15.85 -15.59
N VAL A 181 -2.85 -15.91 -14.94
CA VAL A 181 -3.17 -15.01 -13.81
C VAL A 181 -2.17 -15.21 -12.69
N ARG A 182 -1.93 -16.46 -12.27
CA ARG A 182 -0.95 -16.81 -11.22
C ARG A 182 0.46 -16.38 -11.59
N GLU A 183 0.87 -16.55 -12.85
CA GLU A 183 2.19 -16.15 -13.33
C GLU A 183 2.37 -14.62 -13.27
N ALA A 184 1.38 -13.86 -13.74
CA ALA A 184 1.42 -12.40 -13.75
C ALA A 184 1.50 -11.79 -12.34
N VAL A 185 0.93 -12.48 -11.34
CA VAL A 185 0.89 -12.03 -9.94
C VAL A 185 1.79 -12.85 -9.02
N ALA A 186 2.63 -13.75 -9.55
CA ALA A 186 3.45 -14.69 -8.75
C ALA A 186 4.40 -13.97 -7.77
N GLY A 187 4.78 -12.73 -8.08
CA GLY A 187 5.60 -11.87 -7.23
C GLY A 187 4.83 -11.11 -6.14
N PHE A 188 3.52 -11.32 -6.00
CA PHE A 188 2.69 -10.55 -5.11
C PHE A 188 2.64 -11.25 -3.74
N PRO A 189 3.03 -10.62 -2.61
CA PRO A 189 2.82 -11.13 -1.25
C PRO A 189 1.34 -11.02 -0.84
N LEU A 190 0.43 -11.36 -1.76
CA LEU A 190 -1.01 -11.39 -1.58
C LEU A 190 -1.50 -12.80 -1.81
N THR A 191 -2.53 -13.21 -1.07
CA THR A 191 -3.20 -14.47 -1.39
C THR A 191 -4.08 -14.24 -2.61
N ILE A 192 -3.80 -14.92 -3.72
CA ILE A 192 -4.61 -14.82 -4.95
C ILE A 192 -5.47 -16.06 -5.08
N ALA A 193 -6.78 -15.85 -5.20
CA ALA A 193 -7.74 -16.89 -5.54
C ALA A 193 -8.22 -16.66 -6.98
N THR A 194 -8.19 -17.70 -7.81
CA THR A 194 -8.78 -17.65 -9.16
C THR A 194 -10.11 -18.39 -9.17
N THR A 195 -11.08 -17.80 -9.85
CA THR A 195 -12.41 -18.40 -10.09
C THR A 195 -12.69 -18.38 -11.58
N PRO A 196 -13.27 -19.46 -12.14
CA PRO A 196 -13.64 -19.49 -13.55
C PRO A 196 -14.64 -18.39 -13.92
#